data_AF-A0A8F6YC72-F1
#
_entry.id   AF-A0A8F6YC72-F1
#
_cell.length_a   1.000
_cell.length_b   1.000
_cell.length_c   1.000
_cell.angle_alpha   90.00
_cell.angle_beta   90.00
_cell.angle_gamma   90.00
#
_symmetry.space_group_name_H-M   'P 1'
#
loop_
_entity.id
_entity.type
_entity.pdbx_description
1 polymer ?
#
loop_
_entity_poly.entity_id
_entity_poly.type
_entity_poly.pdbx_seq_one_letter_code
_entity_poly.pdbx_strand_id
1 'polypeptide(L)'
;MQDSVEISIHFAATMATVVAPQSLRLPVELGRAGPDNTGRLSAGDGQIVSFGDGFGTLSRQHMTIAQDADGVVVVTDHSSNGVSQIGPGGSAPVAMGRGGTVRMAPGALRAFDTVGLRITVSAPRVAQVETIGQPLHLVYDSASTGRLKALDLDGVSISLVAEGAEVLMRRRPGGARQALAESRDEGAMCLVMVGPDGRGGIEAICGVTGEVTHNRRALDADETVPMDHLDTVEIRGQMLRIMSAEDGKGLSCANPACRQLNPYLPGENCRYCGQRLGDGVSYWVHS
;
A
#
# COMPACT_ATOMS: atom_id res chain seq x y z
N MET A 1 -4.99 -13.15 1.70
CA MET A 1 -4.90 -12.18 0.59
C MET A 1 -6.24 -12.15 -0.11
N GLN A 2 -6.79 -10.98 -0.39
CA GLN A 2 -7.96 -10.85 -1.25
C GLN A 2 -7.48 -10.91 -2.69
N ASP A 3 -7.55 -12.09 -3.29
CA ASP A 3 -7.18 -12.33 -4.70
C ASP A 3 -8.38 -12.04 -5.62
N SER A 4 -9.24 -11.06 -5.31
CA SER A 4 -10.52 -10.86 -5.98
C SER A 4 -10.70 -9.45 -6.52
N VAL A 5 -11.21 -9.32 -7.74
CA VAL A 5 -11.60 -8.04 -8.35
C VAL A 5 -13.11 -7.84 -8.28
N GLU A 6 -13.54 -6.59 -8.16
CA GLU A 6 -14.93 -6.23 -8.45
C GLU A 6 -15.06 -5.86 -9.93
N ILE A 7 -15.97 -6.51 -10.64
CA ILE A 7 -16.22 -6.28 -12.07
C ILE A 7 -17.70 -5.98 -12.29
N SER A 8 -17.99 -4.95 -13.09
CA SER A 8 -19.33 -4.70 -13.63
C SER A 8 -19.26 -4.43 -15.13
N ILE A 9 -20.34 -4.77 -15.84
CA ILE A 9 -20.44 -4.60 -17.28
C ILE A 9 -21.72 -3.84 -17.61
N HIS A 10 -21.60 -2.83 -18.44
CA HIS A 10 -22.71 -2.02 -18.94
C HIS A 10 -22.65 -1.96 -20.46
N PHE A 11 -23.79 -1.74 -21.11
CA PHE A 11 -23.80 -1.35 -22.52
C PHE A 11 -23.15 0.03 -22.66
N ALA A 12 -22.15 0.17 -23.54
CA ALA A 12 -21.43 1.43 -23.69
C ALA A 12 -22.33 2.58 -24.17
N ALA A 13 -23.30 2.29 -25.02
CA ALA A 13 -24.18 3.31 -25.61
C ALA A 13 -25.25 3.85 -24.64
N THR A 14 -25.76 2.99 -23.75
CA THR A 14 -26.90 3.33 -22.89
C THR A 14 -26.57 3.32 -21.41
N MET A 15 -25.39 2.82 -21.03
CA MET A 15 -24.98 2.54 -19.65
C MET A 15 -25.94 1.59 -18.89
N ALA A 16 -26.84 0.90 -19.59
CA ALA A 16 -27.70 -0.10 -18.97
C ALA A 16 -26.86 -1.29 -18.49
N THR A 17 -27.12 -1.75 -17.26
CA THR A 17 -26.38 -2.83 -16.62
C THR A 17 -26.60 -4.15 -17.35
N VAL A 18 -25.49 -4.79 -17.75
CA VAL A 18 -25.44 -6.14 -18.32
C VAL A 18 -25.05 -7.14 -17.23
N VAL A 19 -24.02 -6.78 -16.45
CA VAL A 19 -23.57 -7.52 -15.27
C VAL A 19 -23.46 -6.52 -14.12
N ALA A 20 -24.31 -6.69 -13.11
CA ALA A 20 -24.19 -5.97 -11.85
C ALA A 20 -22.85 -6.32 -11.17
N PRO A 21 -22.27 -5.45 -10.33
CA PRO A 21 -20.98 -5.69 -9.68
C PRO A 21 -20.85 -7.12 -9.13
N GLN A 22 -19.82 -7.83 -9.60
CA GLN A 22 -19.45 -9.17 -9.17
C GLN A 22 -18.07 -9.13 -8.53
N SER A 23 -17.92 -9.73 -7.36
CA SER A 23 -16.60 -10.03 -6.79
C SER A 23 -16.14 -11.38 -7.34
N LEU A 24 -15.06 -11.39 -8.13
CA LEU A 24 -14.56 -12.58 -8.82
C LEU A 24 -13.10 -12.83 -8.47
N ARG A 25 -12.74 -14.09 -8.17
CA ARG A 25 -11.36 -14.46 -7.86
C ARG A 25 -10.49 -14.43 -9.11
N LEU A 26 -9.31 -13.84 -9.00
CA LEU A 26 -8.29 -13.80 -10.03
C LEU A 26 -7.69 -15.19 -10.28
N PRO A 27 -7.21 -15.47 -11.51
CA PRO A 27 -7.38 -14.65 -12.70
C PRO A 27 -8.85 -14.65 -13.17
N VAL A 28 -9.30 -13.53 -13.74
CA VAL A 28 -10.62 -13.44 -14.37
C VAL A 28 -10.46 -13.33 -15.88
N GLU A 29 -11.16 -14.19 -16.60
CA GLU A 29 -11.26 -14.16 -18.06
C GLU A 29 -12.64 -13.70 -18.48
N LEU A 30 -12.69 -12.63 -19.28
CA LEU A 30 -13.85 -12.20 -20.02
C LEU A 30 -13.78 -12.77 -21.43
N GLY A 31 -14.81 -13.49 -21.85
CA GLY A 31 -14.89 -14.06 -23.19
C GLY A 31 -16.26 -14.61 -23.53
N ARG A 32 -16.29 -15.58 -24.44
CA ARG A 32 -17.50 -16.22 -24.95
C ARG A 32 -17.62 -17.66 -24.44
N ALA A 33 -18.84 -18.08 -24.12
CA ALA A 33 -19.20 -19.47 -23.90
C ALA A 33 -20.03 -20.03 -25.07
N GLY A 34 -19.70 -21.26 -25.49
CA GLY A 34 -20.53 -22.07 -26.37
C GLY A 34 -20.76 -21.55 -27.80
N PRO A 35 -21.58 -22.27 -28.58
CA PRO A 35 -21.95 -21.90 -29.96
C PRO A 35 -22.94 -20.72 -30.01
N ASP A 36 -23.70 -20.49 -28.93
CA ASP A 36 -24.77 -19.50 -28.86
C ASP A 36 -24.27 -18.06 -28.66
N ASN A 37 -22.95 -17.91 -28.52
CA ASN A 37 -22.31 -16.64 -28.20
C ASN A 37 -22.88 -16.03 -26.92
N THR A 38 -22.85 -16.76 -25.81
CA THR A 38 -23.16 -16.17 -24.51
C THR A 38 -21.90 -15.50 -23.95
N GLY A 39 -22.01 -14.28 -23.42
CA GLY A 39 -20.90 -13.63 -22.71
C GLY A 39 -20.56 -14.38 -21.42
N ARG A 40 -19.28 -14.46 -21.06
CA ARG A 40 -18.80 -15.21 -19.89
C ARG A 40 -17.71 -14.45 -19.15
N LEU A 41 -17.84 -14.37 -17.83
CA LEU A 41 -16.72 -14.16 -16.90
C LEU A 41 -16.37 -15.50 -16.25
N SER A 42 -15.10 -15.91 -16.32
CA SER A 42 -14.58 -17.10 -15.63
C SER A 42 -13.56 -16.66 -14.60
N ALA A 43 -13.77 -17.01 -13.34
CA ALA A 43 -12.86 -16.72 -12.24
C ALA A 43 -11.88 -17.88 -11.99
N GLY A 44 -10.79 -17.59 -11.30
CA GLY A 44 -9.72 -18.55 -10.98
C GLY A 44 -10.14 -19.67 -10.02
N ASP A 45 -11.25 -19.49 -9.30
CA ASP A 45 -11.88 -20.52 -8.46
C ASP A 45 -12.91 -21.38 -9.22
N GLY A 46 -13.09 -21.15 -10.52
CA GLY A 46 -14.06 -21.85 -11.36
C GLY A 46 -15.47 -21.25 -11.35
N GLN A 47 -15.71 -20.14 -10.63
CA GLN A 47 -16.98 -19.42 -10.74
C GLN A 47 -17.18 -18.91 -12.18
N ILE A 48 -18.39 -19.09 -12.71
CA ILE A 48 -18.77 -18.64 -14.04
C ILE A 48 -19.99 -17.72 -13.93
N VAL A 49 -19.88 -16.51 -14.50
CA VAL A 49 -21.00 -15.59 -14.68
C VAL A 49 -21.29 -15.48 -16.18
N SER A 50 -22.40 -16.06 -16.60
CA SER A 50 -22.89 -15.95 -17.98
C SER A 50 -23.79 -14.72 -18.12
N PHE A 51 -23.67 -13.98 -19.22
CA PHE A 51 -24.48 -12.79 -19.47
C PHE A 51 -24.70 -12.57 -20.96
N GLY A 52 -25.89 -12.09 -21.30
CA GLY A 52 -26.30 -11.74 -22.65
C GLY A 52 -26.46 -12.95 -23.58
N ASP A 53 -27.55 -12.97 -24.34
CA ASP A 53 -27.74 -13.89 -25.46
C ASP A 53 -27.39 -13.17 -26.76
N GLY A 54 -26.80 -13.88 -27.73
CA GLY A 54 -26.48 -13.28 -29.02
C GLY A 54 -25.35 -12.25 -28.95
N PHE A 55 -24.27 -12.54 -28.20
CA PHE A 55 -22.97 -11.84 -28.24
C PHE A 55 -22.28 -12.04 -29.62
N GLY A 56 -23.02 -11.78 -30.70
CA GLY A 56 -22.71 -12.11 -32.07
C GLY A 56 -22.01 -10.96 -32.81
N THR A 57 -20.91 -11.30 -33.48
CA THR A 57 -20.02 -10.45 -34.31
C THR A 57 -19.07 -9.49 -33.58
N LEU A 58 -19.15 -9.39 -32.24
CA LEU A 58 -18.16 -8.73 -31.39
C LEU A 58 -16.83 -9.48 -31.44
N SER A 59 -16.08 -9.23 -32.51
CA SER A 59 -14.77 -9.81 -32.81
C SER A 59 -13.91 -9.99 -31.56
N ARG A 60 -13.73 -11.25 -31.17
CA ARG A 60 -12.67 -11.74 -30.31
C ARG A 60 -12.45 -10.95 -29.02
N GLN A 61 -13.46 -10.31 -28.43
CA GLN A 61 -13.31 -9.62 -27.14
C GLN A 61 -12.92 -10.66 -26.09
N HIS A 62 -11.64 -10.68 -25.77
CA HIS A 62 -11.05 -11.60 -24.83
C HIS A 62 -10.12 -10.78 -23.97
N MET A 63 -10.42 -10.70 -22.69
CA MET A 63 -9.63 -9.96 -21.73
C MET A 63 -9.29 -10.88 -20.58
N THR A 64 -8.03 -10.82 -20.16
CA THR A 64 -7.58 -11.49 -18.95
C THR A 64 -7.18 -10.44 -17.93
N ILE A 65 -7.65 -10.63 -16.70
CA ILE A 65 -7.33 -9.82 -15.54
C ILE A 65 -6.58 -10.74 -14.59
N ALA A 66 -5.32 -10.45 -14.34
CA ALA A 66 -4.46 -11.23 -13.46
C ALA A 66 -3.77 -10.32 -12.44
N GLN A 67 -3.21 -10.91 -11.39
CA GLN A 67 -2.34 -10.21 -10.45
C GLN A 67 -0.91 -10.68 -10.65
N ASP A 68 0.05 -9.76 -10.60
CA ASP A 68 1.46 -10.13 -10.52
C ASP A 68 1.93 -10.30 -9.06
N ALA A 69 3.19 -10.67 -8.87
CA ALA A 69 3.78 -10.93 -7.56
C ALA A 69 3.77 -9.70 -6.63
N ASP A 70 3.76 -8.48 -7.20
CA ASP A 70 3.76 -7.22 -6.46
C ASP A 70 2.35 -6.77 -6.07
N GLY A 71 1.34 -7.58 -6.37
CA GLY A 71 -0.06 -7.27 -6.09
C GLY A 71 -0.69 -6.30 -7.10
N VAL A 72 0.03 -5.93 -8.17
CA VAL A 72 -0.46 -5.07 -9.24
C VAL A 72 -1.41 -5.88 -10.12
N VAL A 73 -2.58 -5.31 -10.44
CA VAL A 73 -3.49 -5.93 -11.40
C VAL A 73 -3.06 -5.61 -12.80
N VAL A 74 -2.95 -6.65 -13.62
CA VAL A 74 -2.58 -6.61 -15.01
C VAL A 74 -3.79 -7.00 -15.84
N VAL A 75 -4.33 -6.04 -16.60
CA VAL A 75 -5.42 -6.26 -17.56
C VAL A 75 -4.82 -6.37 -18.95
N THR A 76 -5.05 -7.49 -19.62
CA THR A 76 -4.53 -7.77 -20.96
C THR A 76 -5.68 -7.95 -21.94
N ASP A 77 -5.65 -7.21 -23.04
CA ASP A 77 -6.59 -7.37 -24.15
C ASP A 77 -6.02 -8.36 -25.18
N HIS A 78 -6.66 -9.51 -25.29
CA HIS A 78 -6.35 -10.54 -26.29
C HIS A 78 -7.21 -10.41 -27.55
N SER A 79 -8.03 -9.35 -27.66
CA SER A 79 -8.89 -9.17 -28.80
C SER A 79 -8.13 -8.84 -30.08
N SER A 80 -8.71 -9.22 -31.21
CA SER A 80 -8.12 -8.89 -32.51
C SER A 80 -8.46 -7.50 -33.01
N ASN A 81 -9.45 -6.84 -32.40
CA ASN A 81 -9.94 -5.52 -32.83
C ASN A 81 -9.57 -4.39 -31.86
N GLY A 82 -8.99 -4.71 -30.69
CA GLY A 82 -8.55 -3.74 -29.70
C GLY A 82 -9.66 -3.22 -28.79
N VAL A 83 -9.35 -3.04 -27.51
CA VAL A 83 -10.15 -2.28 -26.54
C VAL A 83 -9.95 -0.78 -26.80
N SER A 84 -11.05 -0.05 -27.04
CA SER A 84 -10.99 1.37 -27.40
C SER A 84 -11.27 2.24 -26.18
N GLN A 85 -10.18 2.70 -25.56
CA GLN A 85 -10.11 3.85 -24.64
C GLN A 85 -10.50 3.59 -23.16
N ILE A 86 -9.79 4.32 -22.29
CA ILE A 86 -9.68 4.14 -20.84
C ILE A 86 -10.11 5.43 -20.14
N GLY A 87 -10.46 5.34 -18.87
CA GLY A 87 -10.44 6.50 -17.97
C GLY A 87 -11.15 6.18 -16.67
N PRO A 88 -10.56 6.46 -15.49
CA PRO A 88 -11.34 6.67 -14.28
C PRO A 88 -12.47 7.67 -14.54
N GLY A 89 -13.51 7.68 -13.72
CA GLY A 89 -14.34 8.88 -13.62
C GLY A 89 -13.44 10.05 -13.20
N GLY A 90 -12.94 10.84 -14.17
CA GLY A 90 -12.07 11.99 -13.94
C GLY A 90 -10.58 11.89 -14.30
N SER A 91 -10.08 10.88 -15.05
CA SER A 91 -8.68 10.92 -15.58
C SER A 91 -8.57 10.69 -17.07
N ALA A 92 -7.48 11.19 -17.66
CA ALA A 92 -7.21 11.12 -19.08
C ALA A 92 -7.13 9.66 -19.59
N PRO A 93 -7.72 9.35 -20.76
CA PRO A 93 -7.62 8.03 -21.36
C PRO A 93 -6.20 7.57 -21.65
N VAL A 94 -5.90 6.32 -21.26
CA VAL A 94 -4.74 5.57 -21.74
C VAL A 94 -5.21 4.70 -22.93
N ALA A 95 -4.48 4.65 -24.02
CA ALA A 95 -4.83 3.76 -25.13
C ALA A 95 -4.33 2.33 -24.84
N MET A 96 -5.23 1.34 -24.82
CA MET A 96 -4.86 -0.08 -24.84
C MET A 96 -4.96 -0.54 -26.31
N GLY A 97 -3.83 -0.60 -27.01
CA GLY A 97 -3.81 -1.13 -28.38
C GLY A 97 -4.16 -2.63 -28.41
N ARG A 98 -4.36 -3.19 -29.60
CA ARG A 98 -4.54 -4.63 -29.81
C ARG A 98 -3.38 -5.42 -29.15
N GLY A 99 -3.70 -6.39 -28.29
CA GLY A 99 -2.66 -7.15 -27.57
C GLY A 99 -2.03 -6.37 -26.41
N GLY A 100 -2.57 -5.20 -26.06
CA GLY A 100 -2.01 -4.31 -25.06
C GLY A 100 -2.29 -4.76 -23.64
N THR A 101 -1.41 -4.33 -22.73
CA THR A 101 -1.52 -4.58 -21.30
C THR A 101 -1.57 -3.27 -20.53
N VAL A 102 -2.42 -3.19 -19.52
CA VAL A 102 -2.47 -2.08 -18.57
C VAL A 102 -2.25 -2.58 -17.16
N ARG A 103 -1.35 -1.91 -16.44
CA ARG A 103 -1.04 -2.16 -15.04
C ARG A 103 -1.86 -1.21 -14.16
N MET A 104 -2.47 -1.75 -13.11
CA MET A 104 -3.35 -1.07 -12.17
C MET A 104 -2.79 -1.24 -10.76
N ALA A 105 -2.51 -0.12 -10.11
CA ALA A 105 -2.16 -0.14 -8.69
C ALA A 105 -3.30 -0.75 -7.85
N PRO A 106 -3.00 -1.37 -6.71
CA PRO A 106 -4.01 -1.86 -5.77
C PRO A 106 -5.09 -0.83 -5.45
N GLY A 107 -6.36 -1.25 -5.42
CA GLY A 107 -7.50 -0.37 -5.18
C GLY A 107 -7.82 0.64 -6.28
N ALA A 108 -7.07 0.67 -7.39
CA ALA A 108 -7.40 1.52 -8.53
C ALA A 108 -8.65 1.00 -9.25
N LEU A 109 -9.52 1.92 -9.66
CA LEU A 109 -10.67 1.63 -10.50
C LEU A 109 -10.40 2.11 -11.93
N ARG A 110 -10.64 1.25 -12.92
CA ARG A 110 -10.56 1.61 -14.34
C ARG A 110 -11.76 1.07 -15.11
N ALA A 111 -12.21 1.86 -16.06
CA ALA A 111 -13.18 1.43 -17.07
C ALA A 111 -12.47 1.18 -18.41
N PHE A 112 -12.90 0.12 -19.08
CA PHE A 112 -12.43 -0.32 -20.38
C PHE A 112 -13.63 -0.34 -21.33
N ASP A 113 -13.62 0.53 -22.33
CA ASP A 113 -14.63 0.53 -23.37
C ASP A 113 -14.17 -0.41 -24.50
N THR A 114 -15.03 -1.37 -24.83
CA THR A 114 -14.87 -2.26 -25.97
C THR A 114 -16.05 -2.08 -26.91
N VAL A 115 -16.15 -2.90 -27.96
CA VAL A 115 -17.28 -2.79 -28.92
C VAL A 115 -18.59 -3.08 -28.18
N GLY A 116 -19.37 -2.04 -27.93
CA GLY A 116 -20.70 -2.11 -27.32
C GLY A 116 -20.74 -2.24 -25.79
N LEU A 117 -19.60 -2.42 -25.10
CA LEU A 117 -19.57 -2.63 -23.65
C LEU A 117 -18.58 -1.71 -22.94
N ARG A 118 -18.96 -1.31 -21.74
CA ARG A 118 -18.09 -0.69 -20.76
C ARG A 118 -17.88 -1.66 -19.60
N ILE A 119 -16.64 -2.09 -19.42
CA ILE A 119 -16.21 -3.01 -18.36
C ILE A 119 -15.52 -2.18 -17.29
N THR A 120 -16.05 -2.16 -16.08
CA THR A 120 -15.40 -1.50 -14.94
C THR A 120 -14.73 -2.55 -14.08
N VAL A 121 -13.44 -2.39 -13.82
CA VAL A 121 -12.65 -3.25 -12.92
C VAL A 121 -12.15 -2.41 -11.77
N SER A 122 -12.41 -2.86 -10.55
CA SER A 122 -11.76 -2.38 -9.33
C SER A 122 -10.70 -3.40 -8.92
N ALA A 123 -9.43 -3.00 -8.94
CA ALA A 123 -8.35 -3.86 -8.45
C ALA A 123 -8.61 -4.19 -6.97
N PRO A 124 -8.33 -5.43 -6.50
CA PRO A 124 -8.35 -5.74 -5.09
C PRO A 124 -7.58 -4.65 -4.38
N ARG A 125 -8.18 -4.10 -3.33
CA ARG A 125 -7.38 -3.46 -2.32
C ARG A 125 -6.49 -4.57 -1.81
N VAL A 126 -5.17 -4.41 -1.91
CA VAL A 126 -4.27 -5.23 -1.09
C VAL A 126 -4.81 -5.09 0.32
N ALA A 127 -5.24 -6.21 0.92
CA ALA A 127 -5.89 -6.20 2.21
C ALA A 127 -5.03 -5.37 3.17
N GLN A 128 -5.47 -4.14 3.45
CA GLN A 128 -5.20 -3.53 4.72
C GLN A 128 -5.98 -4.39 5.70
N VAL A 129 -5.24 -5.20 6.47
CA VAL A 129 -5.79 -5.76 7.70
C VAL A 129 -6.14 -4.56 8.57
N GLU A 130 -7.41 -4.13 8.48
CA GLU A 130 -8.03 -3.28 9.47
C GLU A 130 -8.44 -4.22 10.61
N THR A 131 -7.57 -4.31 11.62
CA THR A 131 -7.76 -5.03 12.90
C THR A 131 -7.62 -6.56 12.90
N ILE A 132 -6.43 -7.03 13.29
CA ILE A 132 -6.21 -8.22 14.13
C ILE A 132 -5.02 -7.89 15.05
N GLY A 133 -5.22 -7.85 16.38
CA GLY A 133 -4.14 -8.16 17.34
C GLY A 133 -3.11 -7.08 17.77
N GLN A 134 -3.55 -5.83 17.95
CA GLN A 134 -2.91 -4.72 18.72
C GLN A 134 -1.59 -4.08 18.19
N PRO A 135 -1.64 -2.80 17.74
CA PRO A 135 -0.51 -2.12 17.09
C PRO A 135 0.45 -1.38 18.05
N LEU A 136 1.75 -1.44 17.76
CA LEU A 136 2.68 -0.34 18.07
C LEU A 136 2.48 0.75 17.00
N HIS A 137 2.30 2.00 17.43
CA HIS A 137 1.99 3.13 16.57
C HIS A 137 3.26 3.86 16.15
N LEU A 138 3.54 3.85 14.84
CA LEU A 138 4.52 4.74 14.23
C LEU A 138 3.87 6.11 14.02
N VAL A 139 4.33 7.11 14.75
CA VAL A 139 3.85 8.49 14.65
C VAL A 139 4.87 9.29 13.83
N TYR A 140 4.51 9.58 12.58
CA TYR A 140 5.30 10.42 11.67
C TYR A 140 4.84 11.87 11.74
N ASP A 141 5.80 12.78 11.89
CA ASP A 141 5.58 14.23 11.90
C ASP A 141 6.04 14.81 10.55
N SER A 142 5.08 14.96 9.63
CA SER A 142 5.26 15.75 8.42
C SER A 142 4.96 17.21 8.74
N ALA A 143 5.97 18.07 8.58
CA ALA A 143 5.84 19.52 8.73
C ALA A 143 4.78 20.17 7.80
N SER A 144 4.16 19.42 6.88
CA SER A 144 3.27 19.94 5.85
C SER A 144 1.78 19.64 6.04
N THR A 145 1.34 18.83 7.01
CA THR A 145 -0.10 18.45 7.07
C THR A 145 -0.76 18.35 8.45
N GLY A 146 0.00 18.34 9.56
CA GLY A 146 -0.57 18.39 10.91
C GLY A 146 -1.61 17.30 11.26
N ARG A 147 -1.63 16.16 10.55
CA ARG A 147 -2.53 15.03 10.84
C ARG A 147 -1.75 13.74 11.08
N LEU A 148 -1.90 13.21 12.29
CA LEU A 148 -1.32 11.97 12.81
C LEU A 148 -1.88 10.75 12.05
N LYS A 149 -1.03 9.83 11.61
CA LYS A 149 -1.44 8.49 11.13
C LYS A 149 -0.71 7.42 11.93
N ALA A 150 -1.45 6.73 12.78
CA ALA A 150 -1.06 5.45 13.36
C ALA A 150 -0.84 4.42 12.23
N LEU A 151 0.26 3.67 12.28
CA LEU A 151 0.49 2.56 11.37
C LEU A 151 0.89 1.32 12.17
N ASP A 152 0.11 0.26 12.01
CA ASP A 152 0.38 -1.08 12.55
C ASP A 152 1.48 -1.77 11.75
N LEU A 153 2.41 -2.41 12.45
CA LEU A 153 3.56 -3.12 11.89
C LEU A 153 3.39 -4.64 11.89
N ASP A 154 2.24 -5.19 12.29
CA ASP A 154 2.05 -6.64 12.26
C ASP A 154 2.17 -7.22 10.83
N GLY A 155 3.11 -8.15 10.66
CA GLY A 155 3.46 -8.77 9.36
C GLY A 155 3.94 -7.79 8.29
N VAL A 156 4.30 -6.55 8.66
CA VAL A 156 4.58 -5.45 7.74
C VAL A 156 5.80 -4.68 8.20
N SER A 157 6.71 -4.43 7.28
CA SER A 157 7.84 -3.54 7.50
C SER A 157 7.67 -2.23 6.74
N ILE A 158 8.27 -1.16 7.25
CA ILE A 158 8.30 0.16 6.65
C ILE A 158 9.72 0.45 6.22
N SER A 159 9.91 0.53 4.92
CA SER A 159 11.15 1.01 4.33
C SER A 159 11.08 2.52 4.16
N LEU A 160 12.12 3.21 4.63
CA LEU A 160 12.38 4.59 4.27
C LEU A 160 13.50 4.59 3.23
N VAL A 161 13.15 4.98 2.00
CA VAL A 161 14.03 4.89 0.82
C VAL A 161 14.43 6.29 0.38
N ALA A 162 15.70 6.49 0.06
CA ALA A 162 16.17 7.74 -0.51
C ALA A 162 15.83 7.84 -2.01
N GLU A 163 15.23 8.95 -2.41
CA GLU A 163 15.09 9.35 -3.82
C GLU A 163 15.71 10.74 -3.99
N GLY A 164 17.00 10.77 -4.32
CA GLY A 164 17.78 12.00 -4.32
C GLY A 164 17.87 12.60 -2.91
N ALA A 165 17.36 13.82 -2.73
CA ALA A 165 17.30 14.48 -1.43
C ALA A 165 16.07 14.07 -0.59
N GLU A 166 15.04 13.50 -1.22
CA GLU A 166 13.80 13.13 -0.56
C GLU A 166 13.90 11.76 0.14
N VAL A 167 13.07 11.56 1.15
CA VAL A 167 12.88 10.28 1.83
C VAL A 167 11.44 9.84 1.59
N LEU A 168 11.27 8.70 0.93
CA LEU A 168 9.97 8.10 0.69
C LEU A 168 9.71 6.96 1.66
N MET A 169 8.52 6.95 2.24
CA MET A 169 8.03 5.84 3.06
C MET A 169 7.29 4.83 2.18
N ARG A 170 7.76 3.59 2.18
CA ARG A 170 7.11 2.47 1.46
C ARG A 170 6.82 1.34 2.44
N ARG A 171 5.61 0.80 2.34
CA ARG A 171 5.18 -0.39 3.08
C ARG A 171 5.66 -1.65 2.36
N ARG A 172 6.15 -2.62 3.12
CA ARG A 172 6.66 -3.91 2.63
C ARG A 172 6.03 -5.05 3.43
N PRO A 173 5.66 -6.16 2.79
CA PRO A 173 5.22 -7.35 3.51
C PRO A 173 6.40 -8.03 4.22
N GLY A 174 6.12 -8.75 5.31
CA GLY A 174 7.10 -9.58 6.01
C GLY A 174 7.93 -8.84 7.06
N GLY A 175 8.83 -9.60 7.68
CA GLY A 175 9.73 -9.10 8.73
C GLY A 175 10.83 -8.18 8.18
N ALA A 176 11.38 -7.33 9.04
CA ALA A 176 12.26 -6.23 8.63
C ALA A 176 13.47 -6.73 7.82
N ARG A 177 14.09 -7.82 8.26
CA ARG A 177 15.27 -8.39 7.58
C ARG A 177 14.99 -8.90 6.17
N GLN A 178 13.85 -9.56 5.97
CA GLN A 178 13.46 -10.05 4.64
C GLN A 178 13.12 -8.87 3.72
N ALA A 179 12.29 -7.93 4.20
CA ALA A 179 11.89 -6.75 3.44
C ALA A 179 13.09 -5.88 3.04
N LEU A 180 14.15 -5.84 3.86
CA LEU A 180 15.38 -5.11 3.55
C LEU A 180 16.17 -5.80 2.44
N ALA A 181 16.27 -7.13 2.47
CA ALA A 181 16.91 -7.89 1.41
C ALA A 181 16.20 -7.70 0.07
N GLU A 182 14.87 -7.81 0.04
CA GLU A 182 14.05 -7.59 -1.16
C GLU A 182 14.23 -6.16 -1.70
N SER A 183 14.26 -5.15 -0.82
CA SER A 183 14.51 -3.75 -1.23
C SER A 183 15.89 -3.57 -1.87
N ARG A 184 16.90 -4.32 -1.42
CA ARG A 184 18.24 -4.32 -2.03
C ARG A 184 18.25 -4.97 -3.40
N ASP A 185 17.54 -6.08 -3.56
CA ASP A 185 17.43 -6.79 -4.83
C ASP A 185 16.72 -5.94 -5.90
N GLU A 186 15.80 -5.07 -5.49
CA GLU A 186 15.15 -4.07 -6.34
C GLU A 186 16.05 -2.86 -6.67
N GLY A 187 17.26 -2.78 -6.10
CA GLY A 187 18.18 -1.66 -6.26
C GLY A 187 17.76 -0.38 -5.52
N ALA A 188 16.86 -0.46 -4.54
CA ALA A 188 16.44 0.69 -3.76
C ALA A 188 17.48 1.08 -2.71
N MET A 189 17.74 2.38 -2.55
CA MET A 189 18.60 2.90 -1.48
C MET A 189 17.79 3.01 -0.18
N CYS A 190 17.61 1.88 0.51
CA CYS A 190 16.93 1.85 1.81
C CYS A 190 17.81 2.50 2.89
N LEU A 191 17.30 3.52 3.57
CA LEU A 191 17.98 4.21 4.67
C LEU A 191 17.79 3.46 5.99
N VAL A 192 16.54 3.11 6.30
CA VAL A 192 16.19 2.26 7.44
C VAL A 192 14.96 1.43 7.11
N MET A 193 14.91 0.22 7.65
CA MET A 193 13.73 -0.63 7.68
C MET A 193 13.23 -0.74 9.11
N VAL A 194 11.95 -0.47 9.36
CA VAL A 194 11.33 -0.66 10.69
C VAL A 194 10.21 -1.66 10.57
N GLY A 195 10.23 -2.73 11.34
CA GLY A 195 9.21 -3.78 11.25
C GLY A 195 9.39 -4.90 12.26
N PRO A 196 8.60 -5.97 12.17
CA PRO A 196 8.69 -7.11 13.07
C PRO A 196 10.06 -7.78 13.05
N ASP A 197 10.54 -8.15 14.24
CA ASP A 197 11.78 -8.92 14.44
C ASP A 197 11.60 -10.45 14.26
N GLY A 198 10.35 -10.89 14.05
CA GLY A 198 9.97 -12.31 13.95
C GLY A 198 9.86 -13.05 15.29
N ARG A 199 10.04 -12.36 16.42
CA ARG A 199 9.93 -12.88 17.79
C ARG A 199 8.82 -12.21 18.60
N GLY A 200 8.00 -11.38 17.95
CA GLY A 200 6.93 -10.61 18.59
C GLY A 200 7.37 -9.22 19.06
N GLY A 201 8.57 -8.77 18.69
CA GLY A 201 9.06 -7.42 18.90
C GLY A 201 9.17 -6.63 17.60
N ILE A 202 9.68 -5.41 17.71
CA ILE A 202 9.95 -4.52 16.58
C ILE A 202 11.44 -4.21 16.56
N GLU A 203 12.01 -4.18 15.37
CA GLU A 203 13.39 -3.77 15.14
C GLU A 203 13.47 -2.69 14.07
N ALA A 204 14.51 -1.86 14.17
CA ALA A 204 14.97 -1.01 13.09
C ALA A 204 16.31 -1.55 12.58
N ILE A 205 16.41 -1.73 11.26
CA ILE A 205 17.62 -2.15 10.57
C ILE A 205 18.11 -1.00 9.72
N CYS A 206 19.30 -0.51 10.01
CA CYS A 206 19.94 0.55 9.24
C CYS A 206 20.39 0.02 7.88
N GLY A 207 19.88 0.57 6.79
CA GLY A 207 20.24 0.15 5.44
C GLY A 207 21.53 0.80 4.92
N VAL A 208 21.85 2.01 5.39
CA VAL A 208 23.08 2.76 5.10
C VAL A 208 23.57 3.54 6.33
N THR A 209 24.89 3.58 6.54
CA THR A 209 25.50 4.30 7.67
C THR A 209 25.49 5.82 7.48
N GLY A 210 25.49 6.56 8.60
CA GLY A 210 25.78 7.99 8.65
C GLY A 210 24.60 8.94 8.45
N GLU A 211 23.43 8.43 8.03
CA GLU A 211 22.22 9.24 7.85
C GLU A 211 21.14 8.97 8.91
N VAL A 212 21.24 7.85 9.61
CA VAL A 212 20.22 7.36 10.55
C VAL A 212 20.74 7.42 11.97
N THR A 213 19.93 7.98 12.87
CA THR A 213 20.19 7.91 14.31
C THR A 213 19.00 7.31 15.04
N HIS A 214 19.26 6.46 16.04
CA HIS A 214 18.29 5.95 16.99
C HIS A 214 18.53 6.61 18.35
N ASN A 215 17.53 7.32 18.88
CA ASN A 215 17.67 8.02 20.17
C ASN A 215 18.94 8.89 20.26
N ARG A 216 19.28 9.60 19.17
CA ARG A 216 20.50 10.42 18.97
C ARG A 216 21.82 9.65 18.83
N ARG A 217 21.80 8.32 18.83
CA ARG A 217 22.97 7.49 18.54
C ARG A 217 22.99 7.16 17.05
N ALA A 218 24.09 7.45 16.37
CA ALA A 218 24.28 7.03 14.99
C ALA A 218 24.25 5.49 14.89
N LEU A 219 23.60 4.99 13.85
CA LEU A 219 23.59 3.57 13.52
C LEU A 219 24.63 3.26 12.44
N ASP A 220 25.30 2.12 12.59
CA ASP A 220 26.15 1.54 11.57
C ASP A 220 25.31 0.86 10.48
N ALA A 221 25.89 0.67 9.28
CA ALA A 221 25.20 -0.03 8.20
C ALA A 221 24.91 -1.47 8.61
N ASP A 222 23.70 -1.95 8.28
CA ASP A 222 23.16 -3.24 8.71
C ASP A 222 22.99 -3.42 10.23
N GLU A 223 23.26 -2.38 11.02
CA GLU A 223 23.03 -2.44 12.45
C GLU A 223 21.52 -2.61 12.73
N THR A 224 21.21 -3.59 13.57
CA THR A 224 19.86 -3.89 14.01
C THR A 224 19.69 -3.44 15.45
N VAL A 225 18.66 -2.65 15.72
CA VAL A 225 18.31 -2.22 17.07
C VAL A 225 16.87 -2.62 17.40
N PRO A 226 16.59 -3.17 18.59
CA PRO A 226 15.22 -3.33 19.06
C PRO A 226 14.59 -1.95 19.26
N MET A 227 13.29 -1.84 19.01
CA MET A 227 12.51 -0.62 19.13
C MET A 227 11.50 -0.74 20.26
N ASP A 228 11.59 0.17 21.24
CA ASP A 228 10.70 0.23 22.39
C ASP A 228 9.79 1.46 22.37
N HIS A 229 8.81 1.48 23.29
CA HIS A 229 7.98 2.66 23.51
C HIS A 229 8.85 3.91 23.79
N LEU A 230 8.56 4.99 23.08
CA LEU A 230 9.24 6.29 23.14
C LEU A 230 10.57 6.36 22.41
N ASP A 231 10.93 5.34 21.65
CA ASP A 231 12.09 5.41 20.78
C ASP A 231 11.86 6.34 19.59
N THR A 232 12.95 6.93 19.11
CA THR A 232 12.94 7.76 17.92
C THR A 232 14.00 7.32 16.93
N VAL A 233 13.67 7.45 15.65
CA VAL A 233 14.62 7.31 14.54
C VAL A 233 14.64 8.62 13.77
N GLU A 234 15.81 9.24 13.63
CA GLU A 234 15.98 10.49 12.88
C GLU A 234 16.80 10.24 11.61
N ILE A 235 16.32 10.80 10.50
CA ILE A 235 16.88 10.62 9.15
C ILE A 235 16.73 11.93 8.39
N ARG A 236 17.85 12.52 7.93
CA ARG A 236 17.84 13.79 7.18
C ARG A 236 16.98 14.89 7.82
N GLY A 237 16.96 14.94 9.16
CA GLY A 237 16.18 15.90 9.95
C GLY A 237 14.69 15.57 10.15
N GLN A 238 14.19 14.51 9.50
CA GLN A 238 12.86 13.95 9.74
C GLN A 238 12.91 12.97 10.92
N MET A 239 11.88 12.99 11.77
CA MET A 239 11.84 12.20 12.99
C MET A 239 10.66 11.23 12.97
N LEU A 240 10.98 9.95 13.06
CA LEU A 240 10.07 8.85 13.31
C LEU A 240 9.95 8.63 14.81
N ARG A 241 8.74 8.44 15.32
CA ARG A 241 8.50 8.20 16.75
C ARG A 241 7.73 6.90 16.92
N ILE A 242 8.21 6.06 17.84
CA ILE A 242 7.58 4.80 18.18
C ILE A 242 6.80 4.97 19.48
N MET A 243 5.50 4.70 19.44
CA MET A 243 4.62 4.77 20.60
C MET A 243 3.83 3.48 20.75
N SER A 244 3.76 2.92 21.96
CA SER A 244 2.85 1.82 22.27
C SER A 244 1.41 2.32 22.31
N ALA A 245 0.47 1.50 21.81
CA ALA A 245 -0.95 1.72 22.00
C ALA A 245 -1.36 1.68 23.47
N GLU A 246 -0.73 0.78 24.26
CA GLU A 246 -1.10 0.53 25.66
C GLU A 246 -0.70 1.70 26.57
N ASP A 247 0.54 2.18 26.41
CA ASP A 247 1.07 3.29 27.20
C ASP A 247 0.56 4.64 26.68
N GLY A 248 0.33 4.73 25.37
CA GLY A 248 -0.51 5.71 24.68
C GLY A 248 -0.12 7.19 24.79
N LYS A 249 0.94 7.53 25.54
CA LYS A 249 1.25 8.90 25.95
C LYS A 249 2.74 9.18 25.92
N GLY A 250 3.12 10.24 25.22
CA GLY A 250 4.51 10.70 25.17
C GLY A 250 4.58 12.21 25.14
N LEU A 251 5.70 12.76 25.56
CA LEU A 251 5.97 14.19 25.58
C LEU A 251 7.25 14.49 24.81
N SER A 252 7.14 15.21 23.70
CA SER A 252 8.30 15.62 22.92
C SER A 252 8.98 16.82 23.57
N CYS A 253 10.29 16.74 23.70
CA CYS A 253 11.09 17.82 24.25
C CYS A 253 10.97 19.09 23.38
N ALA A 254 10.65 20.22 24.01
CA ALA A 254 10.52 21.51 23.34
C ALA A 254 11.84 22.08 22.79
N ASN A 255 13.00 21.54 23.21
CA ASN A 255 14.29 21.94 22.65
C ASN A 255 14.37 21.51 21.17
N PRO A 256 14.49 22.45 20.20
CA PRO A 256 14.54 22.13 18.78
C PRO A 256 15.71 21.23 18.37
N ALA A 257 16.81 21.26 19.12
CA ALA A 257 17.97 20.39 18.91
C ALA A 257 17.81 19.01 19.56
N CYS A 258 16.75 18.78 20.35
CA CYS A 258 16.48 17.51 21.00
C CYS A 258 15.29 16.80 20.36
N ARG A 259 14.08 17.37 20.51
CA ARG A 259 12.80 16.83 19.97
C ARG A 259 12.45 15.38 20.35
N GLN A 260 13.28 14.73 21.18
CA GLN A 260 13.14 13.35 21.62
C GLN A 260 11.85 13.15 22.42
N LEU A 261 11.31 11.93 22.35
CA LEU A 261 10.10 11.55 23.07
C LEU A 261 10.44 11.09 24.49
N ASN A 262 9.63 11.50 25.46
CA ASN A 262 9.80 11.20 26.89
C ASN A 262 8.47 10.66 27.44
N PRO A 263 8.50 9.99 28.60
CA PRO A 263 7.27 9.68 29.33
C PRO A 263 6.45 10.95 29.61
N TYR A 264 5.14 10.81 29.72
CA TYR A 264 4.25 11.94 29.98
C TYR A 264 4.35 12.41 31.43
N LEU A 265 5.42 13.16 31.73
CA LEU A 265 5.73 13.74 33.04
C LEU A 265 6.12 15.21 32.85
N PRO A 266 5.16 16.12 32.61
CA PRO A 266 5.45 17.53 32.27
C PRO A 266 6.19 18.29 33.39
N GLY A 267 6.18 17.77 34.63
CA GLY A 267 6.96 18.31 35.74
C GLY A 267 8.45 17.99 35.69
N GLU A 268 8.88 17.05 34.86
CA GLU A 268 10.25 16.53 34.81
C GLU A 268 11.12 17.18 33.73
N ASN A 269 12.39 16.78 33.69
CA ASN A 269 13.35 17.18 32.68
C ASN A 269 13.48 16.07 31.61
N CYS A 270 13.76 16.48 30.37
CA CYS A 270 13.99 15.56 29.27
C CYS A 270 15.20 14.66 29.58
N ARG A 271 15.02 13.33 29.44
CA ARG A 271 16.06 12.33 29.74
C ARG A 271 17.31 12.43 28.85
N TYR A 272 17.21 13.13 27.72
CA TYR A 272 18.29 13.26 26.74
C TYR A 272 19.07 14.57 26.80
N CYS A 273 18.45 15.66 27.26
CA CYS A 273 19.07 16.99 27.22
C CYS A 273 18.85 17.85 28.48
N GLY A 274 18.06 17.39 29.44
CA GLY A 274 17.81 18.11 30.69
C GLY A 274 16.81 19.27 30.60
N GLN A 275 16.31 19.63 29.41
CA GLN A 275 15.30 20.68 29.25
C GLN A 275 14.00 20.30 29.98
N ARG A 276 13.40 21.23 30.72
CA ARG A 276 12.11 21.02 31.38
C ARG A 276 11.02 20.69 30.37
N LEU A 277 10.22 19.67 30.65
CA LEU A 277 9.20 19.14 29.74
C LEU A 277 7.87 19.91 29.77
N GLY A 278 7.69 20.85 30.70
CA GLY A 278 6.42 21.58 30.89
C GLY A 278 5.90 22.31 29.65
N ASP A 279 6.78 22.65 28.71
CA ASP A 279 6.46 23.33 27.44
C ASP A 279 6.48 22.37 26.23
N GLY A 280 6.59 21.06 26.47
CA GLY A 280 6.67 20.04 25.43
C GLY A 280 5.37 19.79 24.68
N VAL A 281 5.46 19.21 23.49
CA VAL A 281 4.29 18.81 22.70
C VAL A 281 3.84 17.41 23.13
N SER A 282 2.60 17.32 23.61
CA SER A 282 1.99 16.06 24.04
C SER A 282 1.50 15.25 22.86
N TYR A 283 1.85 13.96 22.83
CA TYR A 283 1.37 12.99 21.86
C TYR A 283 0.49 11.97 22.56
N TRP A 284 -0.64 11.70 21.93
CA TRP A 284 -1.62 10.75 22.39
C TRP A 284 -1.91 9.80 21.26
N VAL A 285 -1.80 8.52 21.56
CA VAL A 285 -2.29 7.46 20.70
C VAL A 285 -3.64 7.06 21.27
N HIS A 286 -4.70 7.34 20.51
CA HIS A 286 -6.02 6.82 20.81
C HIS A 286 -6.15 5.45 20.16
N SER A 287 -6.36 4.42 20.99
CA SER A 287 -6.79 3.08 20.55
C SER A 287 -8.15 3.14 19.87
#